data_AF-A0A8T3XF95-F1
#
_entry.id   AF-A0A8T3XF95-F1
#
_cell.length_a   1.000
_cell.length_b   1.000
_cell.length_c   1.000
_cell.angle_alpha   90.00
_cell.angle_beta   90.00
_cell.angle_gamma   90.00
#
_symmetry.space_group_name_H-M   'P 1'
#
loop_
_entity.id
_entity.type
_entity.pdbx_description
1 polymer ?
#
loop_
_entity_poly.entity_id
_entity_poly.type
_entity_poly.pdbx_seq_one_letter_code
_entity_poly.pdbx_strand_id
1 'polypeptide(L)'
;MFWLKRQSNIERKLSHMHSLLARSFSNVKKDTHNVFQWLNYFYNKSIEQQNQIKHLQLELSYIPKKPEDIKRIIDSYYSFETVIEKIRAINEKIDGLSSKSEPLKQLQAHPGILDIEKRLSYLEEQKKETIREKVIQRVTRNSKDYVKNLILSYIRKYSQISGQQLKDMIVHDQGLCSKSSFYRLLEEIEALEEITTARKGKQKYYLYKEIKEN
;
A
#
# COMPACT_ATOMS: atom_id res chain seq x y z
N MET A 1 -5.39 37.11 -80.75
CA MET A 1 -6.20 36.61 -79.62
C MET A 1 -5.57 35.42 -78.87
N PHE A 2 -4.95 34.44 -79.54
CA PHE A 2 -4.35 33.27 -78.88
C PHE A 2 -3.18 33.57 -77.91
N TRP A 3 -2.38 34.60 -78.19
CA TRP A 3 -1.26 35.00 -77.32
C TRP A 3 -1.69 35.51 -75.94
N LEU A 4 -2.74 36.35 -75.89
CA LEU A 4 -3.32 36.86 -74.64
C LEU A 4 -3.86 35.72 -73.75
N LYS A 5 -4.47 34.69 -74.37
CA LYS A 5 -5.00 33.50 -73.66
C LYS A 5 -3.89 32.58 -73.13
N ARG A 6 -2.73 32.54 -73.80
CA ARG A 6 -1.55 31.78 -73.33
C ARG A 6 -0.89 32.49 -72.15
N GLN A 7 -0.78 33.81 -72.21
CA GLN A 7 -0.21 34.64 -71.14
C GLN A 7 -1.07 34.57 -69.86
N SER A 8 -2.40 34.67 -69.97
CA SER A 8 -3.30 34.54 -68.82
C SER A 8 -3.22 33.18 -68.13
N ASN A 9 -2.96 32.10 -68.87
CA ASN A 9 -2.79 30.76 -68.30
C ASN A 9 -1.47 30.61 -67.54
N ILE A 10 -0.40 31.26 -68.00
CA ILE A 10 0.89 31.28 -67.32
C ILE A 10 0.78 32.08 -66.02
N GLU A 11 0.13 33.24 -66.04
CA GLU A 11 -0.11 34.05 -64.84
C GLU A 11 -0.96 33.32 -63.80
N ARG A 12 -2.00 32.59 -64.22
CA ARG A 12 -2.78 31.73 -63.32
C ARG A 12 -1.93 30.64 -62.69
N LYS A 13 -1.11 29.92 -63.48
CA LYS A 13 -0.20 28.90 -62.96
C LYS A 13 0.82 29.49 -61.99
N LEU A 14 1.35 30.66 -62.29
CA LEU A 14 2.31 31.36 -61.44
C LEU A 14 1.65 31.79 -60.11
N SER A 15 0.45 32.37 -60.16
CA SER A 15 -0.31 32.73 -58.96
C SER A 15 -0.66 31.51 -58.10
N HIS A 16 -1.00 30.39 -58.74
CA HIS A 16 -1.26 29.14 -58.06
C HIS A 16 0.01 28.61 -57.37
N MET A 17 1.15 28.63 -58.07
CA MET A 17 2.44 28.24 -57.50
C MET A 17 2.83 29.13 -56.32
N HIS A 18 2.65 30.45 -56.43
CA HIS A 18 2.88 31.37 -55.31
C HIS A 18 1.96 31.08 -54.12
N SER A 19 0.69 30.76 -54.36
CA SER A 19 -0.25 30.39 -53.30
C SER A 19 0.15 29.08 -52.60
N LEU A 20 0.63 28.09 -53.35
CA LEU A 20 1.13 26.83 -52.80
C LEU A 20 2.40 27.05 -51.98
N LEU A 21 3.36 27.84 -52.50
CA LEU A 21 4.59 28.17 -51.78
C LEU A 21 4.29 28.95 -50.50
N ALA A 22 3.43 29.97 -50.56
CA ALA A 22 3.02 30.74 -49.39
C ALA A 22 2.37 29.85 -48.32
N ARG A 23 1.52 28.90 -48.73
CA ARG A 23 0.92 27.92 -47.82
C ARG A 23 1.96 26.98 -47.22
N SER A 24 2.88 26.46 -48.03
CA SER A 24 3.97 25.59 -47.55
C SER A 24 4.88 26.31 -46.54
N PHE A 25 5.31 27.54 -46.83
CA PHE A 25 6.09 28.35 -45.89
C PHE A 25 5.30 28.69 -44.62
N SER A 26 4.01 28.98 -44.74
CA SER A 26 3.15 29.18 -43.56
C SER A 26 3.05 27.92 -42.71
N ASN A 27 3.01 26.73 -43.31
CA ASN A 27 2.98 25.47 -42.58
C ASN A 27 4.31 25.23 -41.87
N VAL A 28 5.45 25.37 -42.57
CA VAL A 28 6.78 25.23 -41.97
C VAL A 28 6.98 26.21 -40.81
N LYS A 29 6.49 27.45 -40.94
CA LYS A 29 6.53 28.43 -39.85
C LYS A 29 5.71 28.00 -38.64
N LYS A 30 4.49 27.48 -38.86
CA LYS A 30 3.64 26.92 -37.79
C LYS A 30 4.30 25.72 -37.12
N ASP A 31 4.86 24.81 -37.91
CA ASP A 31 5.52 23.61 -37.39
C ASP A 31 6.76 23.97 -36.57
N THR A 32 7.56 24.92 -37.06
CA THR A 32 8.74 25.43 -36.32
C THR A 32 8.33 26.06 -34.99
N HIS A 33 7.23 26.82 -34.98
CA HIS A 33 6.68 27.40 -33.76
C HIS A 33 6.20 26.32 -32.80
N ASN A 34 5.48 25.30 -33.28
CA ASN A 34 5.02 24.18 -32.48
C ASN A 34 6.21 23.42 -31.88
N VAL A 35 7.23 23.11 -32.67
CA VAL A 35 8.45 22.44 -32.20
C VAL A 35 9.11 23.25 -31.08
N PHE A 36 9.18 24.58 -31.23
CA PHE A 36 9.73 25.44 -30.18
C PHE A 36 8.89 25.42 -28.90
N GLN A 37 7.56 25.42 -29.02
CA GLN A 37 6.67 25.27 -27.87
C GLN A 37 6.88 23.94 -27.15
N TRP A 38 6.96 22.84 -27.91
CA TRP A 38 7.24 21.51 -27.36
C TRP A 38 8.60 21.46 -26.67
N LEU A 39 9.63 22.04 -27.28
CA LEU A 39 10.97 22.09 -26.71
C LEU A 39 10.98 22.83 -25.36
N ASN A 40 10.31 23.98 -25.28
CA ASN A 40 10.16 24.71 -24.02
C ASN A 40 9.36 23.92 -22.98
N TYR A 41 8.29 23.25 -23.40
CA TYR A 41 7.51 22.40 -22.51
C TYR A 41 8.38 21.25 -21.94
N PHE A 42 9.12 20.54 -22.80
CA PHE A 42 10.01 19.46 -22.37
C PHE A 42 11.13 19.95 -21.47
N TYR A 43 11.71 21.12 -21.75
CA TYR A 43 12.72 21.74 -20.89
C TYR A 43 12.16 22.03 -19.50
N ASN A 44 11.00 22.69 -19.41
CA ASN A 44 10.35 22.98 -18.13
C ASN A 44 9.99 21.71 -17.36
N LYS A 45 9.47 20.69 -18.06
CA LYS A 45 9.14 19.40 -17.45
C LYS A 45 10.37 18.67 -16.92
N SER A 46 11.49 18.75 -17.63
CA SER A 46 12.76 18.17 -17.19
C SER A 46 13.27 18.82 -15.91
N ILE A 47 13.18 20.15 -15.81
CA ILE A 47 13.53 20.88 -14.57
C ILE A 47 12.63 20.44 -13.40
N GLU A 48 11.32 20.36 -13.63
CA GLU A 48 10.36 19.95 -12.61
C GLU A 48 10.68 18.54 -12.08
N GLN A 49 10.94 17.59 -12.98
CA GLN A 49 11.33 16.22 -12.62
C GLN A 49 12.64 16.20 -11.84
N GLN A 50 13.63 17.00 -12.23
CA GLN A 50 14.90 17.06 -11.53
C GLN A 50 14.75 17.65 -10.12
N ASN A 51 13.84 18.59 -9.93
CA ASN A 51 13.51 19.12 -8.60
C ASN A 51 12.79 18.07 -7.73
N GLN A 52 11.87 17.30 -8.30
CA GLN A 52 11.22 16.19 -7.59
C GLN A 52 12.23 15.12 -7.17
N ILE A 53 13.17 14.76 -8.05
CA ILE A 53 14.24 13.80 -7.73
C ILE A 53 15.09 14.31 -6.57
N LYS A 54 15.48 15.59 -6.58
CA LYS A 54 16.25 16.20 -5.47
C LYS A 54 15.47 16.15 -4.16
N HIS A 55 14.17 16.45 -4.20
CA HIS A 55 13.30 16.36 -3.02
C HIS A 55 13.24 14.95 -2.46
N LEU A 56 12.98 13.95 -3.30
CA LEU A 56 12.95 12.54 -2.89
C LEU A 56 14.30 12.06 -2.35
N GLN A 57 15.41 12.49 -2.95
CA GLN A 57 16.75 12.19 -2.45
C GLN A 57 16.99 12.77 -1.04
N LEU A 58 16.49 13.98 -0.80
CA LEU A 58 16.56 14.63 0.50
C LEU A 58 15.68 13.91 1.53
N GLU A 59 14.45 13.50 1.18
CA GLU A 59 13.61 12.66 2.05
C GLU A 59 14.28 11.32 2.39
N LEU A 60 14.85 10.63 1.39
CA LEU A 60 15.59 9.39 1.59
C LEU A 60 16.87 9.58 2.42
N SER A 61 17.40 10.80 2.51
CA SER A 61 18.57 11.09 3.35
C SER A 61 18.25 11.12 4.84
N TYR A 62 16.99 11.42 5.20
CA TYR A 62 16.52 11.37 6.60
C TYR A 62 16.20 9.96 7.09
N ILE A 63 16.13 8.98 6.18
CA ILE A 63 15.92 7.59 6.58
C ILE A 63 17.26 7.03 7.10
N PRO A 64 17.30 6.52 8.35
CA PRO A 64 18.49 5.89 8.90
C PRO A 64 18.87 4.68 8.04
N LYS A 65 19.99 4.77 7.33
CA LYS A 65 20.46 3.73 6.40
C LYS A 65 21.18 2.59 7.11
N LYS A 66 21.64 2.84 8.33
CA LYS A 66 22.41 1.91 9.13
C LYS A 66 21.53 1.28 10.21
N PRO A 67 21.63 -0.04 10.43
CA PRO A 67 20.87 -0.71 11.48
C PRO A 67 21.19 -0.17 12.88
N GLU A 68 22.37 0.41 13.08
CA GLU A 68 22.77 1.06 14.34
C GLU A 68 21.96 2.33 14.64
N ASP A 69 21.62 3.10 13.60
CA ASP A 69 20.83 4.33 13.76
C ASP A 69 19.36 4.00 14.07
N ILE A 70 18.83 2.94 13.45
CA ILE A 70 17.51 2.38 13.77
C ILE A 70 17.49 1.91 15.23
N LYS A 71 18.54 1.20 15.67
CA LYS A 71 18.68 0.74 17.04
C LYS A 71 18.74 1.91 18.02
N ARG A 72 19.50 2.97 17.74
CA ARG A 72 19.52 4.20 18.58
C ARG A 72 18.16 4.87 18.68
N ILE A 73 17.41 4.96 17.58
CA ILE A 73 16.07 5.55 17.59
C ILE A 73 15.13 4.70 18.46
N ILE A 74 15.13 3.38 18.28
CA ILE A 74 14.35 2.45 19.10
C ILE A 74 14.75 2.59 20.57
N ASP A 75 16.04 2.55 20.90
CA ASP A 75 16.53 2.65 22.27
C ASP A 75 16.19 4.01 22.90
N SER A 76 16.14 5.09 22.10
CA SER A 76 15.73 6.43 22.57
C SER A 76 14.22 6.54 22.85
N TYR A 77 13.38 5.90 22.04
CA TYR A 77 11.91 5.92 22.21
C TYR A 77 11.42 4.87 23.22
N TYR A 78 12.17 3.79 23.40
CA TYR A 78 11.93 2.72 24.35
C TYR A 78 12.93 2.75 25.51
N SER A 79 13.37 3.94 25.94
CA SER A 79 14.10 4.06 27.21
C SER A 79 13.13 3.74 28.35
N PHE A 80 12.97 2.45 28.62
CA PHE A 80 12.16 1.94 29.70
C PHE A 80 12.76 2.31 31.06
N GLU A 81 13.90 3.00 31.13
CA GLU A 81 14.55 3.47 32.36
C GLU A 81 13.55 4.09 33.34
N THR A 82 12.70 5.01 32.88
CA THR A 82 11.69 5.66 33.75
C THR A 82 10.58 4.71 34.20
N VAL A 83 10.24 3.72 33.38
CA VAL A 83 9.25 2.68 33.71
C VAL A 83 9.86 1.64 34.65
N ILE A 84 11.12 1.27 34.44
CA ILE A 84 11.92 0.34 35.25
C ILE A 84 12.18 0.94 36.63
N GLU A 85 12.52 2.23 36.72
CA GLU A 85 12.64 2.94 38.00
C GLU A 85 11.31 2.98 38.74
N LYS A 86 10.19 3.24 38.04
CA LYS A 86 8.85 3.17 38.66
C LYS A 86 8.50 1.77 39.12
N ILE A 87 8.81 0.74 38.34
CA ILE A 87 8.61 -0.67 38.71
C ILE A 87 9.46 -1.02 39.94
N ARG A 88 10.73 -0.60 39.98
CA ARG A 88 11.62 -0.80 41.13
C ARG A 88 11.07 -0.10 42.38
N ALA A 89 10.65 1.15 42.27
CA ALA A 89 10.05 1.89 43.38
C ALA A 89 8.72 1.27 43.86
N ILE A 90 7.92 0.70 42.96
CA ILE A 90 6.70 -0.04 43.31
C ILE A 90 7.06 -1.35 44.03
N ASN A 91 8.05 -2.10 43.54
CA ASN A 91 8.49 -3.34 44.18
C ASN A 91 9.08 -3.08 45.57
N GLU A 92 9.90 -2.04 45.74
CA GLU A 92 10.40 -1.65 47.07
C GLU A 92 9.26 -1.25 48.02
N LYS A 93 8.20 -0.61 47.52
CA LYS A 93 6.99 -0.34 48.31
C LYS A 93 6.22 -1.62 48.65
N ILE A 94 6.13 -2.58 47.74
CA ILE A 94 5.48 -3.89 47.96
C ILE A 94 6.26 -4.68 49.01
N ASP A 95 7.59 -4.70 48.93
CA ASP A 95 8.46 -5.39 49.89
C ASP A 95 8.41 -4.71 51.27
N GLY A 96 8.36 -3.37 51.29
CA GLY A 96 8.16 -2.57 52.51
C GLY A 96 6.78 -2.72 53.15
N LEU A 97 5.74 -3.04 52.36
CA LEU A 97 4.39 -3.35 52.86
C LEU A 97 4.28 -4.81 53.32
N SER A 98 4.95 -5.74 52.63
CA SER A 98 5.01 -7.15 53.00
C SER A 98 5.75 -7.35 54.33
N SER A 99 6.81 -6.57 54.58
CA SER A 99 7.55 -6.57 55.85
C SER A 99 6.81 -5.87 57.01
N LYS A 100 5.82 -5.01 56.73
CA LYS A 100 4.91 -4.43 57.75
C LYS A 100 3.70 -5.31 58.08
N SER A 101 3.51 -6.42 57.38
CA SER A 101 2.40 -7.38 57.59
C SER A 101 2.73 -8.53 58.55
N GLU A 102 3.88 -8.46 59.23
CA GLU A 102 4.40 -9.48 60.16
C GLU A 102 3.76 -9.52 61.57
N PRO A 103 2.51 -9.04 61.82
CA PRO A 103 1.74 -9.58 62.93
C PRO A 103 0.42 -10.27 62.53
N LEU A 104 0.22 -10.66 61.26
CA LEU A 104 -1.05 -11.30 60.84
C LEU A 104 -0.95 -12.70 60.22
N LYS A 105 0.25 -13.28 60.09
CA LYS A 105 0.41 -14.68 59.62
C LYS A 105 -0.02 -15.76 60.64
N GLN A 106 -0.53 -15.39 61.82
CA GLN A 106 -0.99 -16.34 62.84
C GLN A 106 -2.51 -16.46 62.99
N LEU A 107 -3.32 -15.80 62.15
CA LEU A 107 -4.77 -15.96 62.21
C LEU A 107 -5.29 -16.77 61.01
N GLN A 108 -5.35 -18.08 61.24
CA GLN A 108 -6.35 -19.02 60.74
C GLN A 108 -6.46 -19.20 59.22
N ALA A 109 -5.92 -20.33 58.77
CA ALA A 109 -6.32 -21.01 57.54
C ALA A 109 -7.82 -21.37 57.61
N HIS A 110 -8.69 -20.47 57.15
CA HIS A 110 -10.11 -20.76 56.95
C HIS A 110 -10.29 -21.43 55.58
N PRO A 111 -10.87 -22.64 55.51
CA PRO A 111 -10.95 -23.43 54.28
C PRO A 111 -11.76 -22.77 53.15
N GLY A 112 -12.59 -21.76 53.45
CA GLY A 112 -13.35 -21.02 52.45
C GLY A 112 -12.51 -20.05 51.59
N ILE A 113 -11.37 -19.54 52.08
CA ILE A 113 -10.55 -18.57 51.33
C ILE A 113 -9.76 -19.26 50.22
N LEU A 114 -9.25 -20.47 50.46
CA LEU A 114 -8.55 -21.28 49.46
C LEU A 114 -9.46 -21.67 48.28
N ASP A 115 -10.74 -21.94 48.55
CA ASP A 115 -11.71 -22.22 47.49
C ASP A 115 -12.08 -20.96 46.71
N ILE A 116 -12.15 -19.80 47.37
CA ILE A 116 -12.37 -18.51 46.70
C ILE A 116 -11.17 -18.13 45.81
N GLU A 117 -9.94 -18.35 46.27
CA GLU A 117 -8.72 -18.13 45.47
C GLU A 117 -8.65 -19.05 44.25
N LYS A 118 -8.95 -20.35 44.41
CA LYS A 118 -9.03 -21.29 43.28
C LYS A 118 -10.12 -20.93 42.27
N ARG A 119 -11.24 -20.39 42.77
CA ARG A 119 -12.35 -19.93 41.92
C ARG A 119 -12.01 -18.64 41.19
N LEU A 120 -11.26 -17.74 41.83
CA LEU A 120 -10.70 -16.53 41.21
C LEU A 120 -9.67 -16.88 40.13
N SER A 121 -8.74 -17.80 40.38
CA SER A 121 -7.75 -18.22 39.40
C SER A 121 -8.41 -18.85 38.17
N TYR A 122 -9.44 -19.68 38.37
CA TYR A 122 -10.21 -20.29 37.28
C TYR A 122 -10.98 -19.24 36.45
N LEU A 123 -11.57 -18.23 37.12
CA LEU A 123 -12.28 -17.13 36.44
C LEU A 123 -11.32 -16.19 35.68
N GLU A 124 -10.10 -15.99 36.20
CA GLU A 124 -9.06 -15.22 35.52
C GLU A 124 -8.51 -15.96 34.30
N GLU A 125 -8.31 -17.27 34.37
CA GLU A 125 -7.91 -18.10 33.23
C GLU A 125 -8.97 -18.11 32.13
N GLN A 126 -10.26 -18.28 32.47
CA GLN A 126 -11.35 -18.17 31.50
C GLN A 126 -11.43 -16.78 30.84
N LYS A 127 -11.19 -15.70 31.59
CA LYS A 127 -11.13 -14.34 31.00
C LYS A 127 -9.94 -14.17 30.07
N LYS A 128 -8.76 -14.68 30.43
CA LYS A 128 -7.57 -14.61 29.57
C LYS A 128 -7.76 -15.40 28.28
N GLU A 129 -8.36 -16.59 28.36
CA GLU A 129 -8.67 -17.41 27.18
C GLU A 129 -9.69 -16.73 26.27
N THR A 130 -10.79 -16.20 26.81
CA THR A 130 -11.81 -15.51 26.00
C THR A 130 -11.32 -14.20 25.37
N ILE A 131 -10.43 -13.45 26.03
CA ILE A 131 -9.80 -12.26 25.44
C ILE A 131 -8.80 -12.66 24.35
N ARG A 132 -7.96 -13.66 24.61
CA ARG A 132 -6.99 -14.18 23.63
C ARG A 132 -7.69 -14.71 22.39
N GLU A 133 -8.78 -15.44 22.56
CA GLU A 133 -9.60 -15.96 21.47
C GLU A 133 -10.24 -14.82 20.66
N LYS A 134 -10.80 -13.78 21.30
CA LYS A 134 -11.33 -12.60 20.61
C LYS A 134 -10.27 -11.82 19.84
N VAL A 135 -9.05 -11.72 20.38
CA VAL A 135 -7.93 -11.05 19.69
C VAL A 135 -7.47 -11.89 18.50
N ILE A 136 -7.29 -13.21 18.67
CA ILE A 136 -6.93 -14.11 17.57
C ILE A 136 -8.00 -14.09 16.48
N GLN A 137 -9.29 -14.13 16.84
CA GLN A 137 -10.40 -14.02 15.88
C GLN A 137 -10.40 -12.67 15.15
N ARG A 138 -10.12 -11.55 15.83
CA ARG A 138 -9.99 -10.24 15.15
C ARG A 138 -8.77 -10.18 14.24
N VAL A 139 -7.61 -10.67 14.67
CA VAL A 139 -6.38 -10.66 13.89
C VAL A 139 -6.53 -11.54 12.65
N THR A 140 -7.09 -12.74 12.80
CA THR A 140 -7.37 -13.67 11.68
C THR A 140 -8.47 -13.17 10.75
N ARG A 141 -9.51 -12.52 11.28
CA ARG A 141 -10.55 -11.86 10.46
C ARG A 141 -9.96 -10.69 9.68
N ASN A 142 -9.19 -9.84 10.34
CA ASN A 142 -8.54 -8.69 9.72
C ASN A 142 -7.50 -9.14 8.68
N SER A 143 -6.75 -10.23 8.94
CA SER A 143 -5.83 -10.80 7.96
C SER A 143 -6.56 -11.41 6.75
N LYS A 144 -7.74 -12.03 6.95
CA LYS A 144 -8.57 -12.56 5.87
C LYS A 144 -9.06 -11.44 4.95
N ASP A 145 -9.64 -10.39 5.53
CA ASP A 145 -10.18 -9.25 4.79
C ASP A 145 -9.05 -8.45 4.11
N TYR A 146 -7.90 -8.30 4.77
CA TYR A 146 -6.71 -7.70 4.18
C TYR A 146 -6.23 -8.45 2.94
N VAL A 147 -6.07 -9.78 3.03
CA VAL A 147 -5.63 -10.60 1.90
C VAL A 147 -6.64 -10.55 0.75
N LYS A 148 -7.95 -10.53 1.04
CA LYS A 148 -8.98 -10.33 0.00
C LYS A 148 -8.83 -8.99 -0.72
N ASN A 149 -8.73 -7.90 0.04
CA ASN A 149 -8.58 -6.57 -0.52
C ASN A 149 -7.29 -6.43 -1.33
N LEU A 150 -6.24 -7.12 -0.92
CA LEU A 150 -4.98 -7.17 -1.65
C LEU A 150 -5.11 -7.94 -2.98
N ILE A 151 -5.77 -9.10 -2.98
CA ILE A 151 -6.08 -9.85 -4.21
C ILE A 151 -6.84 -8.96 -5.19
N LEU A 152 -7.90 -8.29 -4.72
CA LEU A 152 -8.68 -7.35 -5.52
C LEU A 152 -7.83 -6.21 -6.06
N SER A 153 -6.96 -5.64 -5.23
CA SER A 153 -6.05 -4.55 -5.63
C SER A 153 -5.09 -4.98 -6.73
N TYR A 154 -4.58 -6.22 -6.68
CA TYR A 154 -3.73 -6.75 -7.75
C TYR A 154 -4.50 -7.01 -9.04
N ILE A 155 -5.71 -7.56 -8.96
CA ILE A 155 -6.55 -7.74 -10.14
C ILE A 155 -6.86 -6.39 -10.81
N ARG A 156 -7.17 -5.35 -10.01
CA ARG A 156 -7.36 -3.97 -10.50
C ARG A 156 -6.09 -3.41 -11.13
N LYS A 157 -4.94 -3.54 -10.47
CA LYS A 157 -3.66 -2.95 -10.92
C LYS A 157 -3.16 -3.57 -12.23
N TYR A 158 -3.23 -4.90 -12.35
CA TYR A 158 -2.64 -5.60 -13.48
C TYR A 158 -3.60 -5.84 -14.64
N SER A 159 -4.87 -5.44 -14.50
CA SER A 159 -6.03 -5.59 -15.42
C SER A 159 -6.35 -7.03 -15.84
N GLN A 160 -5.33 -7.83 -16.12
CA GLN A 160 -5.36 -9.26 -16.39
C GLN A 160 -4.24 -9.96 -15.62
N ILE A 161 -4.59 -10.82 -14.66
CA ILE A 161 -3.62 -11.61 -13.89
C ILE A 161 -4.07 -13.07 -13.76
N SER A 162 -3.13 -14.02 -13.86
CA SER A 162 -3.44 -15.43 -13.66
C SER A 162 -3.50 -15.80 -12.18
N GLY A 163 -4.32 -16.82 -11.84
CA GLY A 163 -4.37 -17.33 -10.47
C GLY A 163 -3.03 -17.85 -9.96
N GLN A 164 -2.18 -18.35 -10.88
CA GLN A 164 -0.82 -18.79 -10.54
C GLN A 164 0.06 -17.61 -10.14
N GLN A 165 0.05 -16.52 -10.91
CA GLN A 165 0.82 -15.31 -10.57
C GLN A 165 0.36 -14.68 -9.25
N LEU A 166 -0.95 -14.61 -9.00
CA LEU A 166 -1.49 -14.13 -7.72
C LEU A 166 -1.02 -15.01 -6.54
N LYS A 167 -1.03 -16.33 -6.72
CA LYS A 167 -0.54 -17.27 -5.72
C LYS A 167 0.94 -17.04 -5.44
N ASP A 168 1.76 -16.89 -6.47
CA ASP A 168 3.19 -16.69 -6.32
C ASP A 168 3.47 -15.39 -5.54
N MET A 169 2.79 -14.29 -5.88
CA MET A 169 2.93 -13.02 -5.16
C MET A 169 2.46 -13.07 -3.70
N ILE A 170 1.29 -13.65 -3.42
CA ILE A 170 0.66 -13.54 -2.09
C ILE A 170 1.13 -14.64 -1.13
N VAL A 171 1.29 -15.86 -1.65
CA VAL A 171 1.64 -17.03 -0.84
C VAL A 171 3.15 -17.22 -0.80
N HIS A 172 3.86 -17.08 -1.93
CA HIS A 172 5.28 -17.38 -1.99
C HIS A 172 6.15 -16.16 -1.67
N ASP A 173 5.87 -14.99 -2.26
CA ASP A 173 6.69 -13.80 -2.04
C ASP A 173 6.38 -13.12 -0.70
N GLN A 174 5.08 -13.00 -0.36
CA GLN A 174 4.66 -12.25 0.85
C GLN A 174 4.30 -13.14 2.04
N GLY A 175 4.05 -14.44 1.84
CA GLY A 175 3.74 -15.37 2.93
C GLY A 175 2.48 -15.02 3.73
N LEU A 176 1.51 -14.28 3.15
CA LEU A 176 0.37 -13.75 3.89
C LEU A 176 -0.69 -14.80 4.24
N CYS A 177 -0.77 -15.88 3.47
CA CYS A 177 -1.69 -16.97 3.73
C CYS A 177 -1.17 -18.30 3.17
N SER A 178 -1.72 -19.42 3.65
CA SER A 178 -1.42 -20.74 3.10
C SER A 178 -2.02 -20.92 1.69
N LYS A 179 -1.51 -21.90 0.93
CA LYS A 179 -2.06 -22.25 -0.41
C LYS A 179 -3.56 -22.56 -0.35
N SER A 180 -4.02 -23.29 0.66
CA SER A 180 -5.44 -23.65 0.81
C SER A 180 -6.30 -22.43 1.16
N SER A 181 -5.81 -21.56 2.06
CA SER A 181 -6.48 -20.30 2.39
C SER A 181 -6.61 -19.39 1.16
N PHE A 182 -5.58 -19.32 0.33
CA PHE A 182 -5.59 -18.53 -0.90
C PHE A 182 -6.70 -18.96 -1.86
N TYR A 183 -6.84 -20.26 -2.16
CA TYR A 183 -7.88 -20.73 -3.09
C TYR A 183 -9.29 -20.51 -2.55
N ARG A 184 -9.53 -20.70 -1.24
CA ARG A 184 -10.82 -20.38 -0.62
C ARG A 184 -11.16 -18.89 -0.72
N LEU A 185 -10.17 -18.03 -0.47
CA LEU A 185 -10.34 -16.59 -0.60
C LEU A 185 -10.63 -16.17 -2.04
N LEU A 186 -9.97 -16.79 -3.00
CA LEU A 186 -10.17 -16.52 -4.42
C LEU A 186 -11.57 -16.93 -4.87
N GLU A 187 -12.06 -18.09 -4.44
CA GLU A 187 -13.46 -18.54 -4.66
C GLU A 187 -14.48 -17.57 -4.04
N GLU A 188 -14.22 -17.10 -2.81
CA GLU A 188 -15.07 -16.11 -2.16
C GLU A 188 -15.11 -14.78 -2.92
N ILE A 189 -14.00 -14.35 -3.55
CA ILE A 189 -13.97 -13.13 -4.38
C ILE A 189 -14.70 -13.34 -5.70
N GLU A 190 -14.57 -14.53 -6.32
CA GLU A 190 -15.33 -14.88 -7.53
C GLU A 190 -16.85 -14.85 -7.26
N ALA A 191 -17.28 -15.29 -6.08
CA ALA A 191 -18.67 -15.28 -5.66
C ALA A 191 -19.24 -13.85 -5.42
N LEU A 192 -18.38 -12.85 -5.18
CA LEU A 192 -18.79 -11.46 -4.97
C LEU A 192 -19.05 -10.68 -6.28
N GLU A 193 -18.92 -11.33 -7.45
CA GLU A 193 -19.13 -10.75 -8.79
C GLU A 193 -18.30 -9.50 -9.15
N GLU A 194 -17.33 -9.10 -8.33
CA GLU A 194 -16.44 -7.96 -8.59
C GLU A 194 -15.43 -8.23 -9.72
N ILE A 195 -15.18 -9.51 -10.02
CA ILE A 195 -14.17 -9.95 -10.98
C ILE A 195 -14.78 -10.89 -12.03
N THR A 196 -14.36 -10.72 -13.28
CA THR A 196 -14.71 -11.62 -14.39
C THR A 196 -13.57 -12.61 -14.61
N THR A 197 -13.90 -13.86 -14.90
CA THR A 197 -12.90 -14.89 -15.21
C THR A 197 -12.85 -15.15 -16.71
N ALA A 198 -11.68 -15.04 -17.32
CA ALA A 198 -11.44 -15.40 -18.71
C ALA A 198 -10.52 -16.64 -18.78
N ARG A 199 -10.89 -17.65 -19.56
CA ARG A 199 -10.01 -18.79 -19.83
C ARG A 199 -9.25 -18.55 -21.13
N LYS A 200 -7.92 -18.56 -21.06
CA LYS A 200 -7.04 -18.55 -22.23
C LYS A 200 -6.22 -19.83 -22.22
N GLY A 201 -6.67 -20.83 -22.98
CA GLY A 201 -6.10 -22.18 -22.97
C GLY A 201 -6.34 -22.92 -21.64
N LYS A 202 -5.27 -23.43 -21.02
CA LYS A 202 -5.34 -24.15 -19.73
C LYS A 202 -5.34 -23.23 -18.49
N GLN A 203 -5.17 -21.92 -18.67
CA GLN A 203 -5.01 -20.97 -17.57
C GLN A 203 -6.25 -20.08 -17.41
N LYS A 204 -6.62 -19.86 -16.13
CA LYS A 204 -7.70 -18.96 -15.71
C LYS A 204 -7.09 -17.60 -15.37
N TYR A 205 -7.62 -16.56 -16.00
CA TYR A 205 -7.25 -15.17 -15.79
C TYR A 205 -8.40 -14.43 -15.11
N TYR A 206 -8.03 -13.51 -14.22
CA TYR A 206 -8.95 -12.65 -13.48
C TYR A 206 -8.86 -11.23 -14.04
N LEU A 207 -10.02 -10.67 -14.33
CA LEU A 207 -10.22 -9.34 -14.90
C LEU A 207 -11.13 -8.55 -13.96
N TYR A 208 -10.84 -7.28 -13.73
CA TYR A 208 -11.72 -6.42 -12.95
C TYR A 208 -12.92 -5.97 -13.78
N LYS A 209 -14.14 -6.03 -13.23
CA LYS A 209 -15.35 -5.55 -13.89
C LYS A 209 -15.47 -4.04 -13.63
N GLU A 210 -15.21 -3.21 -14.63
CA GLU A 210 -15.51 -1.79 -14.53
C GLU A 210 -17.03 -1.62 -14.37
N ILE A 211 -17.45 -1.08 -13.23
CA ILE A 211 -18.83 -0.65 -13.03
C ILE A 211 -19.06 0.50 -14.00
N LYS A 212 -19.85 0.26 -15.05
CA LYS A 212 -20.46 1.37 -15.81
C LYS A 212 -21.45 2.04 -14.87
N GLU A 213 -21.08 3.17 -14.28
CA GLU A 213 -22.06 4.09 -13.71
C GLU A 213 -23.01 4.51 -14.84
N ASN A 214 -24.30 4.18 -14.67
CA ASN A 214 -25.41 4.65 -15.48
C ASN A 214 -26.26 5.57 -14.61
#